data_AF-A0A2H0DHH6-F1
#
_entry.id   AF-A0A2H0DHH6-F1
#
_cell.length_a   1.000
_cell.length_b   1.000
_cell.length_c   1.000
_cell.angle_alpha   90.00
_cell.angle_beta   90.00
_cell.angle_gamma   90.00
#
_symmetry.space_group_name_H-M   'P 1'
#
loop_
_entity.id
_entity.type
_entity.pdbx_description
1 polymer ?
#
loop_
_entity_poly.entity_id
_entity_poly.type
_entity_poly.pdbx_seq_one_letter_code
_entity_poly.pdbx_strand_id
1 'polypeptide(L)'
;MSDCKLCRCSGWLFWTGPDGLCRNCSNLAETDMRQRASFAESAQEAAQRTLNAQSKIANLDRAVSELQALAGYEGKGIATPVASAAMQLSRTEAERDALLLKTAREEAVEALERVRDVPDAEERLKILDTYRLKLREYRARCGDGPSIEILEKRIRTASYRIRLSFRLEEARQAEESSDAERAKRLYAQALDCLDKEGKSDPAYRKQRERISKQLQVLG
;
A
#
# COMPACT_ATOMS: atom_id res chain seq x y z
N MET A 1 -8.78 17.52 -42.72
CA MET A 1 -7.52 16.78 -42.92
C MET A 1 -7.45 15.74 -41.83
N SER A 2 -7.13 14.49 -42.15
CA SER A 2 -6.99 13.45 -41.14
C SER A 2 -5.58 13.50 -40.55
N ASP A 3 -5.50 13.76 -39.25
CA ASP A 3 -4.24 13.77 -38.52
C ASP A 3 -3.94 12.36 -38.02
N CYS A 4 -2.67 11.97 -37.97
CA CYS A 4 -2.29 10.68 -37.37
C CYS A 4 -2.63 10.68 -35.87
N LYS A 5 -3.43 9.70 -35.42
CA LYS A 5 -3.82 9.56 -34.00
C LYS A 5 -2.65 9.37 -33.05
N LEU A 6 -1.50 8.88 -33.54
CA LEU A 6 -0.31 8.63 -32.73
C LEU A 6 0.67 9.80 -32.72
N CYS A 7 1.22 10.19 -33.88
CA CYS A 7 2.25 11.24 -33.96
C CYS A 7 1.71 12.65 -34.18
N ARG A 8 0.40 12.81 -34.41
CA ARG A 8 -0.27 14.10 -34.69
C ARG A 8 0.23 14.84 -35.94
N CYS A 9 1.10 14.23 -36.75
CA CYS A 9 1.48 14.80 -38.03
C CYS A 9 0.27 14.88 -38.97
N SER A 10 0.25 15.94 -39.78
CA SER A 10 -0.76 16.22 -40.79
C SER A 10 -0.15 16.93 -41.99
N GLY A 11 -0.85 16.95 -43.13
CA GLY A 11 -0.37 17.58 -44.36
C GLY A 11 -1.22 17.22 -45.57
N TRP A 12 -1.08 17.98 -46.66
CA TRP A 12 -1.91 17.79 -47.86
C TRP A 12 -1.66 16.44 -48.56
N LEU A 13 -0.42 15.94 -48.54
CA LEU A 13 -0.06 14.60 -49.05
C LEU A 13 -0.06 13.51 -47.97
N PHE A 14 -0.60 13.83 -46.80
CA PHE A 14 -0.58 12.93 -45.65
C PHE A 14 -1.80 12.01 -45.68
N TRP A 15 -1.57 10.72 -45.89
CA TRP A 15 -2.62 9.71 -45.89
C TRP A 15 -2.59 8.89 -44.60
N THR A 16 -3.75 8.71 -43.98
CA THR A 16 -3.96 7.87 -42.81
C THR A 16 -4.72 6.61 -43.21
N GLY A 17 -4.30 5.46 -42.69
CA GLY A 17 -5.02 4.20 -42.84
C GLY A 17 -6.35 4.16 -42.07
N PRO A 18 -7.09 3.04 -42.14
CA PRO A 18 -8.39 2.87 -41.48
C PRO A 18 -8.35 3.09 -39.97
N ASP A 19 -7.25 2.73 -39.32
CA ASP A 19 -7.05 2.97 -37.88
C ASP A 19 -6.71 4.43 -37.54
N GLY A 20 -6.59 5.31 -38.54
CA GLY A 20 -6.19 6.71 -38.38
C GLY A 20 -4.68 6.89 -38.11
N LEU A 21 -3.86 5.93 -38.55
CA LEU A 21 -2.41 5.95 -38.42
C LEU A 21 -1.74 6.27 -39.77
N CYS A 22 -0.64 7.02 -39.74
CA CYS A 22 0.23 7.14 -40.91
C CYS A 22 1.05 5.87 -41.12
N ARG A 23 1.59 5.66 -42.32
CA ARG A 23 2.33 4.44 -42.68
C ARG A 23 3.49 4.11 -41.72
N ASN A 24 4.24 5.12 -41.27
CA ASN A 24 5.34 4.91 -40.33
C ASN A 24 4.84 4.48 -38.94
N CYS A 25 3.81 5.16 -38.42
CA CYS A 25 3.22 4.82 -37.13
C CYS A 25 2.48 3.48 -37.14
N SER A 26 1.89 3.09 -38.27
CA SER A 26 1.14 1.84 -38.41
C SER A 26 2.01 0.63 -38.09
N ASN A 27 3.17 0.50 -38.76
CA ASN A 27 4.05 -0.66 -38.57
C ASN A 27 4.64 -0.72 -37.15
N LEU A 28 5.02 0.44 -36.62
CA LEU A 28 5.58 0.54 -35.27
C LEU A 28 4.54 0.20 -34.20
N ALA A 29 3.34 0.79 -34.31
CA ALA A 29 2.25 0.54 -33.37
C ALA A 29 1.79 -0.92 -33.43
N GLU A 30 1.65 -1.50 -34.63
CA GLU A 30 1.23 -2.89 -34.78
C GLU A 30 2.22 -3.87 -34.11
N THR A 31 3.52 -3.65 -34.30
CA THR A 31 4.55 -4.49 -33.69
C THR A 31 4.55 -4.36 -32.16
N ASP A 32 4.52 -3.12 -31.65
CA ASP A 32 4.44 -2.84 -30.21
C ASP A 32 3.18 -3.46 -29.59
N MET A 33 2.00 -3.22 -30.18
CA MET A 33 0.73 -3.76 -29.68
C MET A 33 0.71 -5.30 -29.64
N ARG A 34 1.26 -5.98 -30.65
CA ARG A 34 1.35 -7.46 -30.64
C ARG A 34 2.29 -7.97 -29.55
N GLN A 35 3.45 -7.34 -29.37
CA GLN A 35 4.39 -7.71 -28.31
C GLN A 35 3.77 -7.52 -26.92
N ARG A 36 3.12 -6.39 -26.69
CA ARG A 36 2.43 -6.10 -25.43
C ARG A 36 1.31 -7.09 -25.14
N ALA A 37 0.50 -7.43 -26.14
CA ALA A 37 -0.56 -8.43 -26.00
C ALA A 37 0.02 -9.79 -25.58
N SER A 38 1.08 -10.24 -26.26
CA SER A 38 1.75 -11.50 -25.93
C SER A 38 2.37 -11.50 -24.53
N PHE A 39 2.97 -10.38 -24.09
CA PHE A 39 3.52 -10.25 -22.75
C PHE A 39 2.44 -10.18 -21.67
N ALA A 40 1.31 -9.52 -21.93
CA ALA A 40 0.18 -9.49 -21.02
C ALA A 40 -0.37 -10.90 -20.78
N GLU A 41 -0.60 -11.66 -21.86
CA GLU A 41 -1.08 -13.05 -21.81
C GLU A 41 -0.07 -13.95 -21.08
N SER A 42 1.21 -13.90 -21.45
CA SER A 42 2.26 -14.68 -20.81
C SER A 42 2.36 -14.40 -19.30
N ALA A 43 2.20 -13.14 -18.90
CA ALA A 43 2.22 -12.75 -17.49
C ALA A 43 0.97 -13.25 -16.75
N GLN A 44 -0.22 -13.16 -17.36
CA GLN A 44 -1.45 -13.73 -16.78
C GLN A 44 -1.35 -15.25 -16.61
N GLU A 45 -0.81 -15.98 -17.59
CA GLU A 45 -0.57 -17.42 -17.47
C GLU A 45 0.41 -17.74 -16.33
N ALA A 46 1.51 -17.00 -16.24
CA ALA A 46 2.50 -17.17 -15.17
C ALA A 46 1.88 -16.90 -13.78
N ALA A 47 1.02 -15.88 -13.67
CA ALA A 47 0.26 -15.60 -12.46
C ALA A 47 -0.63 -16.79 -12.08
N GLN A 48 -1.34 -17.40 -13.03
CA GLN A 48 -2.21 -18.56 -12.76
C GLN A 48 -1.44 -19.80 -12.31
N ARG A 49 -0.25 -20.04 -12.86
CA ARG A 49 0.57 -21.23 -12.56
C ARG A 49 1.29 -21.17 -11.22
N THR A 50 1.65 -19.98 -10.74
CA THR A 50 2.41 -19.86 -9.48
C THR A 50 1.53 -19.92 -8.24
N LEU A 51 2.01 -20.65 -7.23
CA LEU A 51 1.40 -20.71 -5.89
C LEU A 51 1.92 -19.61 -4.96
N ASN A 52 3.06 -18.99 -5.28
CA ASN A 52 3.64 -17.93 -4.47
C ASN A 52 2.88 -16.62 -4.70
N ALA A 53 2.30 -16.06 -3.63
CA ALA A 53 1.50 -14.85 -3.71
C ALA A 53 2.28 -13.65 -4.27
N GLN A 54 3.54 -13.45 -3.85
CA GLN A 54 4.39 -12.35 -4.32
C GLN A 54 4.72 -12.49 -5.81
N SER A 55 5.04 -13.70 -6.27
CA SER A 55 5.23 -13.97 -7.70
C SER A 55 3.94 -13.77 -8.50
N LYS A 56 2.78 -14.18 -7.97
CA LYS A 56 1.49 -13.98 -8.64
C LYS A 56 1.20 -12.49 -8.79
N ILE A 57 1.37 -11.73 -7.72
CA ILE A 57 1.24 -10.28 -7.68
C ILE A 57 2.15 -9.60 -8.72
N ALA A 58 3.44 -9.96 -8.75
CA ALA A 58 4.40 -9.36 -9.69
C ALA A 58 4.06 -9.65 -11.16
N ASN A 59 3.56 -10.85 -11.46
CA ASN A 59 3.07 -11.18 -12.80
C ASN A 59 1.81 -10.39 -13.16
N LEU A 60 0.88 -10.19 -12.21
CA LEU A 60 -0.30 -9.35 -12.42
C LEU A 60 0.08 -7.87 -12.63
N ASP A 61 1.07 -7.33 -11.92
CA ASP A 61 1.58 -5.96 -12.19
C ASP A 61 2.09 -5.83 -13.63
N ARG A 62 2.86 -6.82 -14.09
CA ARG A 62 3.36 -6.83 -15.46
C ARG A 62 2.21 -6.86 -16.46
N ALA A 63 1.22 -7.72 -16.25
CA ALA A 63 0.03 -7.79 -17.11
C ALA A 63 -0.72 -6.45 -17.15
N VAL A 64 -0.92 -5.82 -15.98
CA VAL A 64 -1.53 -4.49 -15.87
C VAL A 64 -0.74 -3.45 -16.67
N SER A 65 0.58 -3.40 -16.52
CA SER A 65 1.42 -2.43 -17.25
C SER A 65 1.27 -2.56 -18.77
N GLU A 66 1.22 -3.78 -19.31
CA GLU A 66 1.07 -4.00 -20.74
C GLU A 66 -0.36 -3.68 -21.22
N LEU A 67 -1.37 -4.05 -20.44
CA LEU A 67 -2.77 -3.73 -20.73
C LEU A 67 -3.06 -2.22 -20.67
N GLN A 68 -2.41 -1.48 -19.76
CA GLN A 68 -2.48 -0.02 -19.69
C GLN A 68 -1.98 0.63 -20.98
N ALA A 69 -0.85 0.15 -21.51
CA ALA A 69 -0.33 0.65 -22.78
C ALA A 69 -1.28 0.34 -23.95
N LEU A 70 -1.85 -0.86 -24.01
CA LEU A 70 -2.86 -1.23 -25.01
C LEU A 70 -4.13 -0.38 -24.89
N ALA A 71 -4.66 -0.20 -23.68
CA ALA A 71 -5.80 0.68 -23.42
C ALA A 71 -5.52 2.14 -23.85
N GLY A 72 -4.25 2.58 -23.81
CA GLY A 72 -3.82 3.88 -24.33
C GLY A 72 -3.93 4.01 -25.86
N TYR A 73 -3.75 2.92 -26.62
CA TYR A 73 -4.04 2.90 -28.06
C TYR A 73 -5.55 2.90 -28.32
N GLU A 74 -6.29 2.07 -27.58
CA GLU A 74 -7.76 2.00 -27.66
C GLU A 74 -8.41 3.36 -27.37
N GLY A 75 -7.94 4.08 -26.35
CA GLY A 75 -8.42 5.42 -26.00
C GLY A 75 -8.13 6.49 -27.07
N LYS A 76 -7.18 6.25 -27.98
CA LYS A 76 -6.94 7.08 -29.17
C LYS A 76 -7.82 6.66 -30.37
N GLY A 77 -8.64 5.63 -30.21
CA GLY A 77 -9.45 5.01 -31.26
C GLY A 77 -8.61 4.18 -32.23
N ILE A 78 -7.48 3.62 -31.80
CA ILE A 78 -6.66 2.69 -32.58
C ILE A 78 -7.03 1.28 -32.15
N ALA A 79 -7.36 0.40 -33.09
CA ALA A 79 -7.72 -0.97 -32.78
C ALA A 79 -6.52 -1.74 -32.18
N THR A 80 -6.77 -2.51 -31.13
CA THR A 80 -5.76 -3.34 -30.46
C THR A 80 -5.99 -4.84 -30.74
N PRO A 81 -4.94 -5.68 -30.73
CA PRO A 81 -5.08 -7.14 -30.86
C PRO A 81 -5.90 -7.78 -29.74
N VAL A 82 -5.91 -7.14 -28.56
CA VAL A 82 -6.73 -7.53 -27.42
C VAL A 82 -8.10 -6.86 -27.57
N ALA A 83 -9.16 -7.67 -27.62
CA ALA A 83 -10.52 -7.14 -27.63
C ALA A 83 -10.83 -6.46 -26.28
N SER A 84 -11.17 -5.16 -26.33
CA SER A 84 -11.47 -4.34 -25.15
C SER A 84 -10.33 -4.32 -24.11
N ALA A 85 -9.17 -3.80 -24.49
CA ALA A 85 -8.00 -3.72 -23.61
C ALA A 85 -8.31 -3.00 -22.29
N ALA A 86 -9.12 -1.95 -22.32
CA ALA A 86 -9.59 -1.24 -21.13
C ALA A 86 -10.41 -2.14 -20.17
N MET A 87 -11.24 -3.04 -20.71
CA MET A 87 -12.02 -3.99 -19.89
C MET A 87 -11.13 -5.05 -19.26
N GLN A 88 -10.19 -5.60 -20.03
CA GLN A 88 -9.22 -6.57 -19.51
C GLN A 88 -8.30 -5.97 -18.46
N LEU A 89 -7.88 -4.71 -18.67
CA LEU A 89 -7.14 -3.93 -17.69
C LEU A 89 -7.91 -3.87 -16.36
N SER A 90 -9.15 -3.37 -16.39
CA SER A 90 -9.97 -3.22 -15.18
C SER A 90 -10.15 -4.55 -14.43
N ARG A 91 -10.37 -5.65 -15.15
CA ARG A 91 -10.47 -6.98 -14.53
C ARG A 91 -9.16 -7.43 -13.88
N THR A 92 -8.03 -7.20 -14.55
CA THR A 92 -6.72 -7.61 -14.05
C THR A 92 -6.29 -6.77 -12.85
N GLU A 93 -6.59 -5.46 -12.86
CA GLU A 93 -6.39 -4.57 -11.70
C GLU A 93 -7.22 -5.02 -10.50
N ALA A 94 -8.51 -5.34 -10.70
CA ALA A 94 -9.36 -5.85 -9.63
C ALA A 94 -8.85 -7.17 -9.02
N GLU A 95 -8.37 -8.09 -9.85
CA GLU A 95 -7.76 -9.35 -9.39
C GLU A 95 -6.48 -9.10 -8.59
N ARG A 96 -5.59 -8.26 -9.12
CA ARG A 96 -4.35 -7.84 -8.44
C ARG A 96 -4.64 -7.21 -7.09
N ASP A 97 -5.59 -6.28 -7.03
CA ASP A 97 -5.90 -5.52 -5.82
C ASP A 97 -6.55 -6.42 -4.76
N ALA A 98 -7.43 -7.35 -5.17
CA ALA A 98 -7.98 -8.34 -4.26
C ALA A 98 -6.88 -9.23 -3.64
N LEU A 99 -5.90 -9.65 -4.44
CA LEU A 99 -4.79 -10.46 -3.96
C LEU A 99 -3.86 -9.67 -3.03
N LEU A 100 -3.50 -8.43 -3.40
CA LEU A 100 -2.70 -7.53 -2.56
C LEU A 100 -3.36 -7.32 -1.19
N LEU A 101 -4.68 -7.05 -1.17
CA LEU A 101 -5.43 -6.89 0.08
C LEU A 101 -5.45 -8.16 0.93
N LYS A 102 -5.61 -9.33 0.29
CA LYS A 102 -5.56 -10.61 0.98
C LYS A 102 -4.19 -10.84 1.62
N THR A 103 -3.12 -10.67 0.85
CA THR A 103 -1.74 -10.83 1.32
C THR A 103 -1.41 -9.82 2.43
N ALA A 104 -1.82 -8.57 2.29
CA ALA A 104 -1.66 -7.57 3.34
C ALA A 104 -2.36 -8.02 4.63
N ARG A 105 -3.59 -8.52 4.57
CA ARG A 105 -4.30 -9.01 5.78
C ARG A 105 -3.58 -10.18 6.45
N GLU A 106 -3.10 -11.14 5.68
CA GLU A 106 -2.36 -12.30 6.17
C GLU A 106 -1.06 -11.85 6.86
N GLU A 107 -0.26 -11.01 6.20
CA GLU A 107 0.97 -10.45 6.79
C GLU A 107 0.68 -9.58 8.04
N ALA A 108 -0.48 -8.91 8.12
CA ALA A 108 -0.88 -8.15 9.30
C ALA A 108 -1.10 -9.06 10.51
N VAL A 109 -1.73 -10.21 10.28
CA VAL A 109 -1.97 -11.20 11.33
C VAL A 109 -0.63 -11.76 11.81
N GLU A 110 0.23 -12.18 10.89
CA GLU A 110 1.56 -12.69 11.22
C GLU A 110 2.41 -11.65 11.99
N ALA A 111 2.40 -10.38 11.56
CA ALA A 111 3.12 -9.33 12.25
C ALA A 111 2.60 -9.13 13.69
N LEU A 112 1.29 -9.16 13.89
CA LEU A 112 0.67 -9.04 15.21
C LEU A 112 0.92 -10.25 16.10
N GLU A 113 1.00 -11.46 15.54
CA GLU A 113 1.36 -12.69 16.26
C GLU A 113 2.82 -12.65 16.70
N ARG A 114 3.74 -12.35 15.78
CA ARG A 114 5.18 -12.20 16.10
C ARG A 114 5.44 -11.19 17.22
N VAL A 115 4.68 -10.10 17.24
CA VAL A 115 4.77 -9.08 18.30
C VAL A 115 4.39 -9.63 19.68
N ARG A 116 3.53 -10.65 19.77
CA ARG A 116 3.16 -11.27 21.06
C ARG A 116 4.31 -12.10 21.63
N ASP A 117 5.05 -12.78 20.76
CA ASP A 117 6.10 -13.73 21.15
C ASP A 117 7.43 -13.05 21.49
N VAL A 118 7.67 -11.86 20.94
CA VAL A 118 8.87 -11.06 21.27
C VAL A 118 8.67 -10.43 22.66
N PRO A 119 9.62 -10.55 23.61
CA PRO A 119 9.50 -9.92 24.93
C PRO A 119 9.83 -8.42 24.90
N ASP A 120 10.82 -8.04 24.09
CA ASP A 120 11.35 -6.68 24.03
C ASP A 120 10.39 -5.69 23.32
N ALA A 121 10.16 -4.53 23.92
CA ALA A 121 9.21 -3.56 23.40
C ALA A 121 9.72 -2.83 22.15
N GLU A 122 11.03 -2.56 22.05
CA GLU A 122 11.60 -1.88 20.89
C GLU A 122 11.55 -2.77 19.66
N GLU A 123 11.87 -4.05 19.81
CA GLU A 123 11.79 -5.05 18.76
C GLU A 123 10.33 -5.26 18.30
N ARG A 124 9.37 -5.31 19.23
CA ARG A 124 7.94 -5.31 18.90
C ARG A 124 7.55 -4.10 18.04
N LEU A 125 8.03 -2.91 18.39
CA LEU A 125 7.76 -1.70 17.61
C LEU A 125 8.42 -1.73 16.24
N LYS A 126 9.65 -2.24 16.15
CA LYS A 126 10.36 -2.41 14.87
C LYS A 126 9.60 -3.31 13.90
N ILE A 127 9.01 -4.41 14.40
CA ILE A 127 8.17 -5.30 13.58
C ILE A 127 6.97 -4.53 13.01
N LEU A 128 6.25 -3.79 13.86
CA LEU A 128 5.07 -3.04 13.42
C LEU A 128 5.44 -1.88 12.49
N ASP A 129 6.51 -1.15 12.76
CA ASP A 129 6.97 -0.06 11.89
C ASP A 129 7.46 -0.59 10.53
N THR A 130 8.13 -1.74 10.49
CA THR A 130 8.46 -2.44 9.24
C THR A 130 7.21 -2.80 8.46
N TYR A 131 6.20 -3.34 9.13
CA TYR A 131 4.94 -3.70 8.49
C TYR A 131 4.14 -2.47 8.03
N ARG A 132 4.22 -1.34 8.74
CA ARG A 132 3.64 -0.06 8.29
C ARG A 132 4.27 0.45 7.00
N LEU A 133 5.57 0.23 6.79
CA LEU A 133 6.21 0.55 5.51
C LEU A 133 5.63 -0.30 4.39
N LYS A 134 5.47 -1.61 4.59
CA LYS A 134 4.79 -2.50 3.63
C LYS A 134 3.35 -2.06 3.33
N LEU A 135 2.58 -1.62 4.34
CA LEU A 135 1.23 -1.10 4.12
C LEU A 135 1.20 0.12 3.19
N ARG A 136 2.21 1.00 3.26
CA ARG A 136 2.35 2.12 2.33
C ARG A 136 2.64 1.65 0.91
N GLU A 137 3.44 0.61 0.74
CA GLU A 137 3.71 -0.01 -0.56
C GLU A 137 2.43 -0.64 -1.14
N TYR A 138 1.66 -1.37 -0.33
CA TYR A 138 0.36 -1.90 -0.76
C TYR A 138 -0.60 -0.77 -1.17
N ARG A 139 -0.65 0.31 -0.39
CA ARG A 139 -1.48 1.49 -0.68
C ARG A 139 -1.10 2.18 -1.98
N ALA A 140 0.19 2.34 -2.26
CA ALA A 140 0.68 2.92 -3.50
C ALA A 140 0.26 2.11 -4.74
N ARG A 141 -0.02 0.81 -4.58
CA ARG A 141 -0.32 -0.12 -5.67
C ARG A 141 -1.82 -0.33 -5.90
N CYS A 142 -2.61 -0.41 -4.83
CA CYS A 142 -4.07 -0.58 -4.91
C CYS A 142 -4.85 0.75 -4.91
N GLY A 143 -4.17 1.87 -4.70
CA GLY A 143 -4.80 3.17 -4.47
C GLY A 143 -5.39 3.32 -3.06
N ASP A 144 -6.05 4.46 -2.84
CA ASP A 144 -6.65 4.82 -1.56
C ASP A 144 -7.96 4.06 -1.32
N GLY A 145 -7.85 2.84 -0.80
CA GLY A 145 -8.98 1.99 -0.42
C GLY A 145 -9.24 1.96 1.10
N PRO A 146 -10.50 1.94 1.55
CA PRO A 146 -10.84 1.90 2.98
C PRO A 146 -10.31 0.65 3.69
N SER A 147 -10.10 -0.45 2.96
CA SER A 147 -9.57 -1.70 3.53
C SER A 147 -8.13 -1.57 4.05
N ILE A 148 -7.26 -0.83 3.35
CA ILE A 148 -5.86 -0.64 3.77
C ILE A 148 -5.81 0.34 4.94
N GLU A 149 -6.63 1.39 4.92
CA GLU A 149 -6.74 2.34 6.01
C GLU A 149 -7.14 1.67 7.34
N ILE A 150 -8.07 0.72 7.30
CA ILE A 150 -8.47 -0.07 8.47
C ILE A 150 -7.27 -0.88 9.02
N LEU A 151 -6.47 -1.49 8.15
CA LEU A 151 -5.25 -2.21 8.56
C LEU A 151 -4.21 -1.26 9.15
N GLU A 152 -3.93 -0.14 8.51
CA GLU A 152 -3.02 0.90 9.01
C GLU A 152 -3.43 1.38 10.41
N LYS A 153 -4.73 1.67 10.60
CA LYS A 153 -5.28 2.08 11.90
C LYS A 153 -5.10 1.00 12.95
N ARG A 154 -5.32 -0.27 12.61
CA ARG A 154 -5.14 -1.40 13.54
C ARG A 154 -3.68 -1.54 13.98
N ILE A 155 -2.74 -1.49 13.05
CA ILE A 155 -1.29 -1.58 13.33
C ILE A 155 -0.80 -0.38 14.11
N ARG A 156 -1.28 0.83 13.78
CA ARG A 156 -0.97 2.06 14.54
C ARG A 156 -1.46 1.96 15.97
N THR A 157 -2.69 1.47 16.17
CA THR A 157 -3.25 1.26 17.51
C THR A 157 -2.44 0.25 18.32
N ALA A 158 -1.97 -0.84 17.70
CA ALA A 158 -1.10 -1.81 18.37
C ALA A 158 0.25 -1.19 18.77
N SER A 159 0.89 -0.47 17.85
CA SER A 159 2.16 0.23 18.09
C SER A 159 2.03 1.23 19.24
N TYR A 160 0.92 1.96 19.24
CA TYR A 160 0.58 2.91 20.28
C TYR A 160 0.46 2.26 21.65
N ARG A 161 -0.28 1.15 21.76
CA ARG A 161 -0.45 0.42 23.03
C ARG A 161 0.88 -0.06 23.59
N ILE A 162 1.77 -0.56 22.73
CA ILE A 162 3.10 -1.05 23.14
C ILE A 162 3.98 0.11 23.63
N ARG A 163 4.02 1.24 22.92
CA ARG A 163 4.75 2.44 23.35
C ARG A 163 4.26 2.94 24.71
N LEU A 164 2.94 2.98 24.89
CA LEU A 164 2.35 3.41 26.15
C LEU A 164 2.70 2.47 27.30
N SER A 165 2.54 1.15 27.12
CA SER A 165 2.86 0.18 28.16
C SER A 165 4.34 0.20 28.54
N PHE A 166 5.22 0.33 27.54
CA PHE A 166 6.66 0.39 27.76
C PHE A 166 7.06 1.61 28.59
N ARG A 167 6.61 2.81 28.21
CA ARG A 167 6.89 4.05 28.96
C ARG A 167 6.38 4.00 30.39
N LEU A 168 5.21 3.41 30.61
CA LEU A 168 4.64 3.27 31.95
C LEU A 168 5.43 2.30 32.82
N GLU A 169 5.96 1.23 32.23
CA GLU A 169 6.79 0.27 32.95
C GLU A 169 8.16 0.88 33.30
N GLU A 170 8.82 1.54 32.34
CA GLU A 170 10.07 2.26 32.62
C GLU A 170 9.88 3.36 33.68
N ALA A 171 8.73 4.05 33.67
CA ALA A 171 8.43 5.07 34.67
C ALA A 171 8.34 4.46 36.07
N ARG A 172 7.69 3.30 36.22
CA ARG A 172 7.60 2.58 37.50
C ARG A 172 8.96 2.08 37.97
N GLN A 173 9.77 1.52 37.07
CA GLN A 173 11.12 1.08 37.42
C GLN A 173 12.00 2.26 37.87
N ALA A 174 11.83 3.44 37.26
CA ALA A 174 12.50 4.65 37.71
C ALA A 174 12.01 5.12 39.10
N GLU A 175 10.71 5.01 39.39
CA GLU A 175 10.18 5.25 40.76
C GLU A 175 10.78 4.28 41.78
N GLU A 176 10.81 2.98 41.47
CA GLU A 176 11.41 1.95 42.33
C GLU A 176 12.90 2.18 42.57
N SER A 177 13.60 2.72 41.58
CA SER A 177 15.02 3.10 41.66
C SER A 177 15.24 4.48 42.30
N SER A 178 14.18 5.16 42.77
CA SER A 178 14.20 6.51 43.34
C SER A 178 14.72 7.61 42.39
N ASP A 179 14.64 7.41 41.07
CA ASP A 179 14.96 8.41 40.05
C ASP A 179 13.69 9.17 39.62
N ALA A 180 13.27 10.10 40.48
CA ALA A 180 12.03 10.86 40.31
C ALA A 180 12.01 11.71 39.02
N GLU A 181 13.14 12.29 38.63
CA GLU A 181 13.25 13.10 37.40
C GLU A 181 13.09 12.26 36.13
N ARG A 182 13.64 11.04 36.11
CA ARG A 182 13.39 10.11 35.01
C ARG A 182 11.95 9.63 35.00
N ALA A 183 11.39 9.25 36.14
CA ALA A 183 9.99 8.81 36.25
C ALA A 183 9.02 9.90 35.73
N LYS A 184 9.20 11.14 36.17
CA LYS A 184 8.40 12.31 35.75
C LYS A 184 8.47 12.54 34.24
N ARG A 185 9.67 12.48 33.64
CA ARG A 185 9.83 12.59 32.18
C ARG A 185 9.09 11.47 31.43
N LEU A 186 9.19 10.23 31.89
CA LEU A 186 8.54 9.08 31.25
C LEU A 186 7.01 9.14 31.36
N TYR A 187 6.45 9.56 32.50
CA TYR A 187 5.02 9.79 32.64
C TYR A 187 4.51 10.92 31.76
N ALA A 188 5.26 12.03 31.65
CA ALA A 188 4.91 13.12 30.74
C ALA A 188 4.89 12.64 29.27
N GLN A 189 5.88 11.82 28.87
CA GLN A 189 5.90 11.19 27.56
C GLN A 189 4.74 10.20 27.34
N ALA A 190 4.33 9.45 28.36
CA ALA A 190 3.16 8.57 28.29
C ALA A 190 1.86 9.39 28.12
N LEU A 191 1.76 10.54 28.77
CA LEU A 191 0.63 11.47 28.64
C LEU A 191 0.56 12.10 27.24
N ASP A 192 1.68 12.55 26.69
CA ASP A 192 1.76 13.06 25.32
C ASP A 192 1.35 12.01 24.28
N CYS A 193 1.72 10.73 24.51
CA CYS A 193 1.21 9.62 23.72
C CYS A 193 -0.33 9.58 23.74
N LEU A 194 -0.92 9.61 24.94
CA LEU A 194 -2.37 9.59 25.12
C LEU A 194 -3.05 10.76 24.43
N ASP A 195 -2.47 11.95 24.44
CA ASP A 195 -3.09 13.15 23.86
C ASP A 195 -3.05 13.20 22.34
N LYS A 196 -2.05 12.56 21.71
CA LYS A 196 -1.92 12.50 20.24
C LYS A 196 -2.82 11.44 19.61
N GLU A 197 -2.89 10.24 20.17
CA GLU A 197 -3.56 9.08 19.52
C GLU A 197 -4.81 8.59 20.28
N GLY A 198 -4.95 8.93 21.57
CA GLY A 198 -6.03 8.44 22.44
C GLY A 198 -7.22 9.39 22.62
N LYS A 199 -7.26 10.54 21.92
CA LYS A 199 -8.28 11.60 22.12
C LYS A 199 -9.73 11.14 22.03
N SER A 200 -10.00 10.05 21.31
CA SER A 200 -11.36 9.62 21.00
C SER A 200 -11.81 8.36 21.75
N ASP A 201 -10.92 7.70 22.51
CA ASP A 201 -11.23 6.42 23.16
C ASP A 201 -11.45 6.64 24.67
N PRO A 202 -12.70 6.46 25.18
CA PRO A 202 -13.05 6.66 26.58
C PRO A 202 -12.23 5.80 27.55
N ALA A 203 -11.70 4.66 27.10
CA ALA A 203 -10.88 3.78 27.92
C ALA A 203 -9.59 4.48 28.41
N TYR A 204 -9.06 5.44 27.64
CA TYR A 204 -7.84 6.16 27.98
C TYR A 204 -8.05 7.32 28.96
N ARG A 205 -9.30 7.73 29.23
CA ARG A 205 -9.60 8.83 30.17
C ARG A 205 -9.12 8.51 31.59
N LYS A 206 -9.46 7.31 32.09
CA LYS A 206 -9.02 6.84 33.42
C LYS A 206 -7.50 6.74 33.52
N GLN A 207 -6.84 6.34 32.43
CA GLN A 207 -5.40 6.19 32.39
C GLN A 207 -4.68 7.55 32.40
N ARG A 208 -5.22 8.55 31.68
CA ARG A 208 -4.75 9.94 31.77
C ARG A 208 -4.86 10.49 33.18
N GLU A 209 -6.02 10.34 33.82
CA GLU A 209 -6.22 10.79 35.20
C GLU A 209 -5.22 10.16 36.17
N ARG A 210 -4.92 8.86 36.01
CA ARG A 210 -3.93 8.16 36.82
C ARG A 210 -2.52 8.71 36.62
N ILE A 211 -2.11 8.94 35.37
CA ILE A 211 -0.78 9.49 35.05
C ILE A 211 -0.67 10.94 35.53
N SER A 212 -1.69 11.76 35.34
CA SER A 212 -1.73 13.14 35.83
C SER A 212 -1.59 13.22 37.35
N LYS A 213 -2.28 12.35 38.10
CA LYS A 213 -2.13 12.26 39.55
C LYS A 213 -0.71 11.86 39.95
N GLN A 214 -0.12 10.89 39.27
CA GLN A 214 1.25 10.46 39.57
C GLN A 214 2.26 11.58 39.34
N LEU A 215 2.10 12.36 38.26
CA LEU A 215 2.93 13.53 37.99
C LEU A 215 2.81 14.63 39.06
N GLN A 216 1.66 14.77 39.72
CA GLN A 216 1.47 15.70 40.84
C GLN A 216 2.15 15.23 42.12
N VAL A 217 2.27 13.91 42.32
CA VAL A 217 2.96 13.34 43.49
C VAL A 217 4.48 13.43 43.35
N LEU A 218 4.98 13.32 42.11
CA LEU A 218 6.40 13.42 41.78
C LEU A 218 6.91 14.87 41.58
N GLY A 219 6.03 15.87 41.66
CA GLY A 219 6.34 17.29 41.41
C GLY A 219 6.28 18.12 42.66
#